data_AF-A0A8H4KGV4-F1
#
_entry.id   AF-A0A8H4KGV4-F1
#
_cell.length_a   1.000
_cell.length_b   1.000
_cell.length_c   1.000
_cell.angle_alpha   90.00
_cell.angle_beta   90.00
_cell.angle_gamma   90.00
#
_symmetry.space_group_name_H-M   'P 1'
#
loop_
_entity.id
_entity.type
_entity.pdbx_description
1 polymer ?
#
loop_
_entity_poly.entity_id
_entity_poly.type
_entity_poly.pdbx_seq_one_letter_code
_entity_poly.pdbx_strand_id
1 'polypeptide(L)'
;MRVFAFLSMVFSASLVEALPANDLSAQNQEYVGYLISTFSDPTPEVQWHLSNGKSASSFKSLNGGKPVLTSDVGTKGVRDIFLTTGAARSEYFIIATDLDINAPDFAWDLATRNGSRGLVVWPSKDLVNWSKPSVESATAGMAWAPSAVWDGPTKQYYVFWAARHYAASDPEHKGAATLNRIRYATTKTSSSSVLRKTTMLLKTLALSIRSSCIWASQAICSLPKERDC
;
A
#
# COMPACT_ATOMS: atom_id res chain seq x y z
N MET A 1 41.34 -30.06 -60.91
CA MET A 1 40.68 -28.80 -60.46
C MET A 1 39.46 -29.14 -59.62
N ARG A 2 39.54 -28.95 -58.31
CA ARG A 2 38.38 -28.87 -57.41
C ARG A 2 38.65 -27.70 -56.46
N VAL A 3 37.89 -26.63 -56.65
CA VAL A 3 37.98 -25.40 -55.87
C VAL A 3 37.13 -25.62 -54.61
N PHE A 4 37.77 -25.58 -53.43
CA PHE A 4 37.05 -25.52 -52.15
C PHE A 4 36.90 -24.05 -51.76
N ALA A 5 35.66 -23.54 -51.77
CA ALA A 5 35.31 -22.25 -51.22
C ALA A 5 35.13 -22.38 -49.70
N PHE A 6 35.98 -21.73 -48.92
CA PHE A 6 35.78 -21.57 -47.48
C PHE A 6 34.88 -20.35 -47.24
N LEU A 7 33.67 -20.60 -46.75
CA LEU A 7 32.73 -19.58 -46.30
C LEU A 7 33.12 -19.16 -44.87
N SER A 8 33.64 -17.95 -44.70
CA SER A 8 33.93 -17.37 -43.39
C SER A 8 32.64 -16.93 -42.70
N MET A 9 32.27 -17.62 -41.63
CA MET A 9 31.14 -17.26 -40.78
C MET A 9 31.58 -16.16 -39.81
N VAL A 10 31.16 -14.91 -40.07
CA VAL A 10 31.39 -13.79 -39.16
C VAL A 10 30.38 -13.90 -38.02
N PHE A 11 30.84 -14.31 -36.84
CA PHE A 11 30.06 -14.23 -35.60
C PHE A 11 30.05 -12.77 -35.13
N SER A 12 28.97 -12.04 -35.39
CA SER A 12 28.72 -10.75 -34.76
C SER A 12 28.39 -10.99 -33.28
N ALA A 13 29.37 -10.74 -32.40
CA ALA A 13 29.10 -10.64 -30.97
C ALA A 13 28.33 -9.34 -30.72
N SER A 14 27.02 -9.45 -30.52
CA SER A 14 26.21 -8.34 -30.03
C SER A 14 26.73 -7.93 -28.65
N LEU A 15 27.30 -6.74 -28.55
CA LEU A 15 27.60 -6.12 -27.26
C LEU A 15 26.27 -5.90 -26.55
N VAL A 16 25.93 -6.76 -25.58
CA VAL A 16 24.89 -6.45 -24.61
C VAL A 16 25.51 -5.39 -23.70
N GLU A 17 25.28 -4.12 -24.01
CA GLU A 17 25.53 -3.05 -23.04
C GLU A 17 24.62 -3.33 -21.85
N ALA A 18 25.20 -3.88 -20.80
CA ALA A 18 24.55 -3.96 -19.50
C ALA A 18 24.20 -2.52 -19.11
N LEU A 19 22.91 -2.20 -19.09
CA LEU A 19 22.44 -0.96 -18.49
C LEU A 19 23.07 -0.89 -17.11
N PRO A 20 23.69 0.25 -16.73
CA PRO A 20 24.18 0.39 -15.37
C PRO A 20 22.97 0.16 -14.49
N ALA A 21 23.03 -0.88 -13.65
CA ALA A 21 22.10 -1.01 -12.55
C ALA A 21 22.28 0.30 -11.79
N ASN A 22 21.32 1.22 -11.94
CA ASN A 22 21.32 2.45 -11.18
C ASN A 22 21.53 2.00 -9.76
N ASP A 23 22.66 2.43 -9.22
CA ASP A 23 23.05 2.25 -7.84
C ASP A 23 21.88 2.75 -7.01
N LEU A 24 21.01 1.81 -6.61
CA LEU A 24 20.27 1.92 -5.37
C LEU A 24 21.38 1.87 -4.33
N SER A 25 22.11 2.96 -4.20
CA SER A 25 22.86 3.28 -3.01
C SER A 25 21.77 3.33 -1.96
N ALA A 26 21.47 2.16 -1.41
CA ALA A 26 20.93 2.00 -0.10
C ALA A 26 21.89 2.84 0.72
N GLN A 27 21.47 4.08 0.98
CA GLN A 27 22.17 5.02 1.84
C GLN A 27 22.74 4.19 2.97
N ASN A 28 24.04 4.32 3.25
CA ASN A 28 24.80 3.57 4.24
C ASN A 28 24.23 3.85 5.65
N GLN A 29 23.01 3.39 5.88
CA GLN A 29 22.15 3.69 7.00
C GLN A 29 22.20 2.45 7.86
N GLU A 30 22.89 2.56 8.99
CA GLU A 30 22.84 1.54 10.00
C GLU A 30 21.41 1.51 10.55
N TYR A 31 20.62 0.49 10.21
CA TYR A 31 19.29 0.29 10.80
C TYR A 31 19.41 -0.30 12.20
N VAL A 32 18.62 0.20 13.15
CA VAL A 32 18.68 -0.21 14.57
C VAL A 32 17.54 -1.15 14.98
N GLY A 33 16.51 -1.28 14.15
CA GLY A 33 15.38 -2.15 14.40
C GLY A 33 14.28 -2.06 13.35
N TYR A 34 13.09 -2.52 13.73
CA TYR A 34 11.90 -2.64 12.91
C TYR A 34 10.71 -2.02 13.63
N LEU A 35 9.89 -1.28 12.88
CA LEU A 35 8.59 -0.77 13.29
C LEU A 35 7.50 -1.59 12.60
N ILE A 36 6.58 -2.14 13.37
CA ILE A 36 5.34 -2.75 12.87
C ILE A 36 4.22 -1.74 13.03
N SER A 37 3.48 -1.52 11.95
CA SER A 37 2.21 -0.80 11.97
C SER A 37 1.06 -1.78 11.81
N THR A 38 0.16 -1.82 12.80
CA THR A 38 -0.93 -2.80 12.86
C THR A 38 -2.17 -2.23 13.53
N PHE A 39 -3.19 -3.07 13.69
CA PHE A 39 -4.42 -2.84 14.44
C PHE A 39 -4.80 -4.14 15.17
N SER A 40 -5.78 -4.09 16.06
CA SER A 40 -6.41 -5.30 16.63
C SER A 40 -7.92 -5.24 16.43
N ASP A 41 -8.58 -6.40 16.35
CA ASP A 41 -10.04 -6.43 16.21
C ASP A 41 -10.76 -5.70 17.36
N PRO A 42 -10.40 -5.88 18.65
CA PRO A 42 -11.06 -5.14 19.74
C PRO A 42 -10.73 -3.65 19.80
N THR A 43 -9.68 -3.21 19.10
CA THR A 43 -9.22 -1.82 19.08
C THR A 43 -8.80 -1.48 17.65
N PRO A 44 -9.78 -1.20 16.76
CA PRO A 44 -9.56 -0.98 15.33
C PRO A 44 -8.99 0.42 15.09
N GLU A 45 -7.83 0.68 15.66
CA GLU A 45 -7.07 1.92 15.62
C GLU A 45 -5.60 1.58 15.35
N VAL A 46 -4.80 2.53 14.88
CA VAL A 46 -3.41 2.26 14.53
C VAL A 46 -2.59 2.02 15.80
N GLN A 47 -1.88 0.90 15.83
CA GLN A 47 -0.98 0.49 16.90
C GLN A 47 0.41 0.24 16.34
N TRP A 48 1.42 0.59 17.12
CA TRP A 48 2.81 0.40 16.74
C TRP A 48 3.56 -0.49 17.71
N HIS A 49 4.43 -1.31 17.15
CA HIS A 49 5.37 -2.13 17.90
C HIS A 49 6.78 -1.94 17.38
N LEU A 50 7.72 -1.77 18.30
CA LEU A 50 9.14 -1.59 18.00
C LEU A 50 9.89 -2.85 18.35
N SER A 51 10.79 -3.31 17.48
CA SER A 51 11.63 -4.46 17.78
C SER A 51 12.62 -4.18 18.90
N ASN A 52 12.99 -5.23 19.64
CA ASN A 52 14.10 -5.17 20.58
C ASN A 52 15.43 -5.28 19.80
N GLY A 53 15.99 -4.12 19.45
CA GLY A 53 17.16 -4.03 18.56
C GLY A 53 16.85 -4.59 17.19
N LYS A 54 17.79 -5.34 16.60
CA LYS A 54 17.66 -5.96 15.27
C LYS A 54 16.87 -7.28 15.26
N SER A 55 16.15 -7.62 16.33
CA SER A 55 15.38 -8.86 16.41
C SER A 55 14.09 -8.78 15.58
N ALA A 56 13.94 -9.67 14.60
CA ALA A 56 12.72 -9.75 13.77
C ALA A 56 11.56 -10.53 14.44
N SER A 57 11.77 -11.09 15.63
CA SER A 57 10.78 -11.92 16.35
C SER A 57 10.42 -11.40 17.75
N SER A 58 11.03 -10.30 18.19
CA SER A 58 10.84 -9.74 19.53
C SER A 58 10.48 -8.26 19.44
N PHE A 59 9.26 -7.93 19.87
CA PHE A 59 8.70 -6.59 19.78
C PHE A 59 8.10 -6.14 21.11
N LYS A 60 8.13 -4.82 21.35
CA LYS A 60 7.42 -4.15 22.44
C LYS A 60 6.40 -3.18 21.86
N SER A 61 5.22 -3.10 22.47
CA SER A 61 4.22 -2.09 22.09
C SER A 61 4.75 -0.68 22.39
N LEU A 62 4.50 0.25 21.48
CA LEU A 62 4.73 1.66 21.70
C LEU A 62 3.52 2.31 22.39
N ASN A 63 3.68 3.55 22.85
CA ASN A 63 2.62 4.35 23.50
C ASN A 63 1.88 3.63 24.65
N GLY A 64 2.60 2.79 25.41
CA GLY A 64 2.01 1.99 26.49
C GLY A 64 0.95 0.99 26.02
N GLY A 65 0.99 0.58 24.75
CA GLY A 65 -0.04 -0.26 24.13
C GLY A 65 -1.29 0.48 23.68
N LYS A 66 -1.37 1.80 23.90
CA LYS A 66 -2.47 2.62 23.42
C LYS A 66 -2.29 2.93 21.93
N PRO A 67 -3.38 3.11 21.17
CA PRO A 67 -3.32 3.50 19.78
C PRO A 67 -2.55 4.81 19.56
N VAL A 68 -1.84 4.89 18.44
CA VAL A 68 -1.07 6.08 18.01
C VAL A 68 -1.88 6.95 17.05
N LEU A 69 -2.85 6.37 16.32
CA LEU A 69 -3.80 7.10 15.49
C LEU A 69 -5.19 6.49 15.56
N THR A 70 -6.17 7.37 15.53
CA THR A 70 -7.60 7.03 15.49
C THR A 70 -8.23 7.68 14.26
N SER A 71 -9.29 7.06 13.74
CA SER A 71 -10.03 7.60 12.60
C SER A 71 -11.28 8.35 13.07
N ASP A 72 -11.44 9.59 12.64
CA ASP A 72 -12.65 10.40 12.88
C ASP A 72 -13.61 10.42 11.68
N VAL A 73 -13.32 9.62 10.65
CA VAL A 73 -14.10 9.54 9.41
C VAL A 73 -14.72 8.17 9.21
N GLY A 74 -15.76 8.12 8.38
CA GLY A 74 -16.34 6.86 7.91
C GLY A 74 -16.88 6.02 9.05
N THR A 75 -16.45 4.75 9.10
CA THR A 75 -16.82 3.80 10.15
C THR A 75 -16.10 4.06 11.47
N LYS A 76 -15.10 4.94 11.48
CA LYS A 76 -14.23 5.30 12.63
C LYS A 76 -13.32 4.19 13.15
N GLY A 77 -13.42 2.98 12.58
CA GLY A 77 -12.43 1.92 12.76
C GLY A 77 -11.51 1.81 11.55
N VAL A 78 -10.30 1.31 11.78
CA VAL A 78 -9.33 1.02 10.72
C VAL A 78 -8.72 -0.36 10.81
N ARG A 79 -8.44 -0.90 9.63
CA ARG A 79 -7.80 -2.21 9.42
C ARG A 79 -6.72 -2.11 8.35
N ASP A 80 -5.92 -3.17 8.25
CA ASP A 80 -4.93 -3.39 7.19
C ASP A 80 -3.96 -2.21 7.04
N ILE A 81 -3.30 -1.86 8.15
CA ILE A 81 -2.46 -0.66 8.23
C ILE A 81 -1.17 -0.85 7.43
N PHE A 82 -0.93 0.05 6.47
CA PHE A 82 0.26 0.06 5.65
C PHE A 82 1.05 1.38 5.81
N LEU A 83 2.25 1.29 6.36
CA LEU A 83 3.20 2.40 6.46
C LEU A 83 4.16 2.37 5.27
N THR A 84 4.31 3.50 4.58
CA THR A 84 5.23 3.64 3.44
C THR A 84 5.95 4.98 3.45
N THR A 85 6.98 5.11 2.62
CA THR A 85 7.78 6.33 2.47
C THR A 85 8.40 6.41 1.08
N GLY A 86 8.79 7.61 0.67
CA GLY A 86 9.49 7.85 -0.59
C GLY A 86 10.99 7.55 -0.49
N ALA A 87 11.69 7.58 -1.62
CA ALA A 87 13.14 7.33 -1.66
C ALA A 87 13.94 8.26 -0.72
N ALA A 88 13.52 9.52 -0.58
CA ALA A 88 14.20 10.50 0.27
C ALA A 88 13.87 10.38 1.76
N ARG A 89 12.88 9.55 2.15
CA ARG A 89 12.40 9.41 3.54
C ARG A 89 12.02 10.72 4.25
N SER A 90 11.67 11.75 3.46
CA SER A 90 11.24 13.06 3.95
C SER A 90 9.73 13.14 4.20
N GLU A 91 8.98 12.12 3.80
CA GLU A 91 7.54 12.00 3.96
C GLU A 91 7.13 10.54 4.12
N TYR A 92 6.13 10.30 4.97
CA TYR A 92 5.62 9.00 5.37
C TYR A 92 4.11 8.98 5.26
N PHE A 93 3.54 7.84 4.85
CA PHE A 93 2.09 7.65 4.76
C PHE A 93 1.69 6.41 5.52
N ILE A 94 0.68 6.55 6.34
CA ILE A 94 -0.13 5.41 6.75
C ILE A 94 -1.38 5.41 5.88
N ILE A 95 -1.64 4.27 5.27
CA ILE A 95 -2.88 4.00 4.54
C ILE A 95 -3.55 2.82 5.21
N ALA A 96 -4.86 2.89 5.40
CA ALA A 96 -5.65 1.85 6.06
C ALA A 96 -7.02 1.71 5.40
N THR A 97 -7.65 0.56 5.60
CA THR A 97 -9.05 0.34 5.28
C THR A 97 -9.93 1.01 6.33
N ASP A 98 -10.93 1.79 5.88
CA ASP A 98 -11.99 2.33 6.73
C ASP A 98 -13.02 1.23 7.05
N LEU A 99 -12.86 0.57 8.20
CA LEU A 99 -13.75 -0.50 8.64
C LEU A 99 -13.69 -0.74 10.16
N ASP A 100 -14.82 -0.51 10.83
CA ASP A 100 -15.11 -1.02 12.17
C ASP A 100 -16.01 -2.25 12.09
N ILE A 101 -15.50 -3.39 12.55
CA ILE A 101 -16.27 -4.65 12.62
C ILE A 101 -17.05 -4.79 13.92
N ASN A 102 -16.82 -3.91 14.90
CA ASN A 102 -17.49 -3.91 16.20
C ASN A 102 -18.66 -2.93 16.25
N ALA A 103 -18.93 -2.20 15.16
CA ALA A 103 -20.06 -1.31 15.07
C ALA A 103 -21.37 -2.09 15.29
N PRO A 104 -22.35 -1.53 16.04
CA PRO A 104 -23.60 -2.25 16.37
C PRO A 104 -24.36 -2.79 15.16
N ASP A 105 -24.35 -2.06 14.04
CA ASP A 105 -25.04 -2.41 12.80
C ASP A 105 -24.12 -3.06 11.76
N PHE A 106 -22.98 -3.61 12.18
CA PHE A 106 -22.02 -4.22 11.28
C PHE A 106 -22.58 -5.49 10.62
N ALA A 107 -22.46 -5.56 9.29
CA ALA A 107 -22.70 -6.76 8.52
C ALA A 107 -21.66 -6.88 7.41
N TRP A 108 -21.05 -8.06 7.25
CA TRP A 108 -20.04 -8.29 6.21
C TRP A 108 -20.54 -8.01 4.80
N ASP A 109 -21.78 -8.39 4.48
CA ASP A 109 -22.37 -8.11 3.18
C ASP A 109 -22.53 -6.60 2.94
N LEU A 110 -22.99 -5.86 3.96
CA LEU A 110 -23.09 -4.40 3.92
C LEU A 110 -21.70 -3.76 3.75
N ALA A 111 -20.70 -4.19 4.53
CA ALA A 111 -19.34 -3.67 4.46
C ALA A 111 -18.70 -3.88 3.08
N THR A 112 -18.96 -5.03 2.46
CA THR A 112 -18.43 -5.40 1.14
C THR A 112 -19.15 -4.68 0.00
N ARG A 113 -20.44 -4.37 0.17
CA ARG A 113 -21.28 -3.73 -0.84
C ARG A 113 -21.27 -2.21 -0.76
N ASN A 114 -21.37 -1.65 0.43
CA ASN A 114 -21.70 -0.22 0.60
C ASN A 114 -20.92 0.48 1.72
N GLY A 115 -20.44 -0.26 2.73
CA GLY A 115 -19.93 0.33 3.96
C GLY A 115 -18.47 0.74 3.95
N SER A 116 -17.58 -0.02 3.31
CA SER A 116 -16.12 0.14 3.45
C SER A 116 -15.47 0.66 2.18
N ARG A 117 -15.94 1.83 1.72
CA ARG A 117 -15.54 2.42 0.43
C ARG A 117 -14.37 3.40 0.56
N GLY A 118 -13.88 3.66 1.76
CA GLY A 118 -12.79 4.59 2.01
C GLY A 118 -11.46 3.90 2.27
N LEU A 119 -10.38 4.51 1.79
CA LEU A 119 -9.06 4.33 2.39
C LEU A 119 -8.79 5.52 3.30
N VAL A 120 -8.40 5.26 4.55
CA VAL A 120 -7.89 6.27 5.48
C VAL A 120 -6.42 6.51 5.15
N VAL A 121 -6.00 7.77 5.06
CA VAL A 121 -4.67 8.20 4.61
C VAL A 121 -4.22 9.28 5.55
N TRP A 122 -3.16 8.99 6.28
CA TRP A 122 -2.48 9.90 7.18
C TRP A 122 -1.08 10.18 6.61
N PRO A 123 -0.83 11.37 6.06
CA PRO A 123 0.50 11.80 5.69
C PRO A 123 1.22 12.43 6.88
N SER A 124 2.50 12.15 7.01
CA SER A 124 3.38 12.72 8.01
C SER A 124 4.74 13.06 7.42
N LYS A 125 5.40 14.08 7.97
CA LYS A 125 6.81 14.39 7.66
C LYS A 125 7.76 13.80 8.70
N ASP A 126 7.23 13.44 9.86
CA ASP A 126 7.99 13.15 11.08
C ASP A 126 7.51 11.88 11.81
N LEU A 127 6.52 11.17 11.27
CA LEU A 127 5.81 10.07 11.91
C LEU A 127 5.01 10.47 13.16
N VAL A 128 4.77 11.78 13.39
CA VAL A 128 4.07 12.30 14.57
C VAL A 128 2.78 13.05 14.18
N ASN A 129 2.79 13.83 13.11
CA ASN A 129 1.65 14.67 12.69
C ASN A 129 0.94 14.15 11.43
N TRP A 130 -0.42 14.16 11.39
CA TRP A 130 -1.22 13.44 10.39
C TRP A 130 -2.47 14.20 9.87
N SER A 131 -2.99 13.91 8.65
CA SER A 131 -4.18 14.56 8.03
C SER A 131 -5.28 13.58 7.50
N LYS A 132 -6.41 14.09 6.96
CA LYS A 132 -7.68 13.34 6.71
C LYS A 132 -7.84 12.69 5.30
N PRO A 133 -8.66 11.61 5.12
CA PRO A 133 -8.75 10.81 3.87
C PRO A 133 -9.92 11.03 2.85
N SER A 134 -9.80 10.44 1.64
CA SER A 134 -10.83 9.65 0.87
C SER A 134 -10.35 9.28 -0.56
N VAL A 135 -10.73 8.12 -1.15
CA VAL A 135 -10.18 7.67 -2.47
C VAL A 135 -11.17 7.10 -3.51
N GLU A 136 -12.29 6.44 -3.18
CA GLU A 136 -12.99 5.60 -4.19
C GLU A 136 -14.14 6.19 -5.01
N SER A 137 -14.37 5.52 -6.15
CA SER A 137 -15.45 5.77 -7.12
C SER A 137 -16.86 5.32 -6.68
N ALA A 138 -17.88 5.86 -7.34
CA ALA A 138 -19.30 5.59 -7.08
C ALA A 138 -19.73 4.11 -7.30
N THR A 139 -19.02 3.34 -8.15
CA THR A 139 -19.34 1.95 -8.51
C THR A 139 -18.58 0.89 -7.70
N ALA A 140 -17.67 1.32 -6.82
CA ALA A 140 -16.92 0.41 -5.96
C ALA A 140 -17.73 0.09 -4.70
N GLY A 141 -17.81 -1.19 -4.35
CA GLY A 141 -18.49 -1.63 -3.13
C GLY A 141 -17.61 -1.61 -1.88
N MET A 142 -16.30 -1.84 -2.03
CA MET A 142 -15.31 -1.74 -0.96
C MET A 142 -13.92 -1.33 -1.48
N ALA A 143 -13.05 -0.89 -0.55
CA ALA A 143 -11.63 -0.56 -0.75
C ALA A 143 -10.78 -1.15 0.37
N TRP A 144 -10.23 -2.35 0.17
CA TRP A 144 -9.63 -3.16 1.24
C TRP A 144 -8.14 -3.45 1.06
N ALA A 145 -7.46 -3.67 2.19
CA ALA A 145 -6.07 -4.05 2.29
C ALA A 145 -5.12 -3.22 1.41
N PRO A 146 -5.02 -1.90 1.67
CA PRO A 146 -4.18 -1.04 0.88
C PRO A 146 -2.69 -1.39 1.04
N SER A 147 -1.92 -1.14 0.00
CA SER A 147 -0.46 -1.11 0.02
C SER A 147 0.05 -0.01 -0.91
N ALA A 148 1.29 0.41 -0.73
CA ALA A 148 1.86 1.46 -1.57
C ALA A 148 3.36 1.30 -1.77
N VAL A 149 3.84 1.56 -2.99
CA VAL A 149 5.26 1.54 -3.34
C VAL A 149 5.65 2.84 -4.02
N TRP A 150 6.81 3.37 -3.66
CA TRP A 150 7.41 4.50 -4.36
C TRP A 150 8.14 4.03 -5.63
N ASP A 151 7.81 4.60 -6.78
CA ASP A 151 8.53 4.39 -8.02
C ASP A 151 9.58 5.49 -8.24
N GLY A 152 10.85 5.11 -8.07
CA GLY A 152 12.00 6.02 -8.16
C GLY A 152 12.17 6.70 -9.53
N PRO A 153 12.00 6.00 -10.66
CA PRO A 153 12.06 6.59 -12.00
C PRO A 153 10.96 7.61 -12.28
N THR A 154 9.68 7.29 -12.02
CA THR A 154 8.56 8.21 -12.32
C THR A 154 8.23 9.20 -11.22
N LYS A 155 8.91 9.11 -10.06
CA LYS A 155 8.78 10.00 -8.90
C LYS A 155 7.33 10.08 -8.40
N GLN A 156 6.68 8.93 -8.26
CA GLN A 156 5.31 8.83 -7.77
C GLN A 156 5.09 7.53 -7.00
N TYR A 157 4.11 7.55 -6.10
CA TYR A 157 3.60 6.36 -5.43
C TYR A 157 2.64 5.63 -6.34
N TYR A 158 2.72 4.30 -6.34
CA TYR A 158 1.63 3.41 -6.75
C TYR A 158 0.95 2.92 -5.48
N VAL A 159 -0.33 3.21 -5.34
CA VAL A 159 -1.17 2.74 -4.23
C VAL A 159 -2.07 1.64 -4.78
N PHE A 160 -2.13 0.49 -4.11
CA PHE A 160 -2.93 -0.67 -4.50
C PHE A 160 -3.95 -1.00 -3.42
N TRP A 161 -5.11 -1.56 -3.81
CA TRP A 161 -6.12 -2.09 -2.89
C TRP A 161 -7.02 -3.07 -3.62
N ALA A 162 -7.71 -3.93 -2.87
CA ALA A 162 -8.77 -4.77 -3.40
C ALA A 162 -10.08 -3.97 -3.49
N ALA A 163 -10.84 -4.17 -4.56
CA ALA A 163 -12.17 -3.60 -4.73
C ALA A 163 -13.11 -4.58 -5.40
N ARG A 164 -14.37 -4.57 -4.95
CA ARG A 164 -15.50 -5.25 -5.61
C ARG A 164 -16.30 -4.23 -6.41
N HIS A 165 -16.71 -4.60 -7.63
CA HIS A 165 -17.46 -3.70 -8.50
C HIS A 165 -18.80 -4.28 -8.90
N TYR A 166 -19.74 -3.36 -9.10
CA TYR A 166 -21.09 -3.63 -9.56
C TYR A 166 -21.29 -3.00 -10.94
N ALA A 167 -22.32 -3.45 -11.66
CA ALA A 167 -22.69 -2.84 -12.92
C ALA A 167 -23.05 -1.36 -12.69
N ALA A 168 -22.72 -0.47 -13.63
CA ALA A 168 -23.12 0.94 -13.52
C ALA A 168 -24.64 1.13 -13.44
N SER A 169 -25.41 0.15 -13.95
CA SER A 169 -26.86 0.08 -13.84
C SER A 169 -27.38 -0.44 -12.49
N ASP A 170 -26.50 -0.84 -11.58
CA ASP A 170 -26.80 -1.29 -10.21
C ASP A 170 -26.13 -0.38 -9.18
N PRO A 171 -26.56 0.89 -9.06
CA PRO A 171 -25.93 1.88 -8.17
C PRO A 171 -26.11 1.56 -6.68
N GLU A 172 -27.10 0.74 -6.34
CA GLU A 172 -27.40 0.30 -4.97
C GLU A 172 -26.63 -0.98 -4.58
N HIS A 173 -25.87 -1.54 -5.52
CA HIS A 173 -25.07 -2.75 -5.33
C HIS A 173 -25.90 -3.95 -4.83
N LYS A 174 -27.15 -4.10 -5.30
CA LYS A 174 -28.09 -5.16 -4.89
C LYS A 174 -27.91 -6.42 -5.72
N GLY A 175 -27.43 -6.29 -6.95
CA GLY A 175 -27.25 -7.36 -7.91
C GLY A 175 -25.99 -8.19 -7.68
N ALA A 176 -25.66 -8.98 -8.71
CA ALA A 176 -24.46 -9.80 -8.73
C ALA A 176 -23.21 -8.91 -8.86
N ALA A 177 -22.26 -9.13 -7.95
CA ALA A 177 -20.96 -8.51 -8.03
C ALA A 177 -20.12 -9.10 -9.15
N THR A 178 -19.23 -8.29 -9.72
CA THR A 178 -18.10 -8.80 -10.48
C THR A 178 -17.05 -9.40 -9.55
N LEU A 179 -16.07 -10.12 -10.11
CA LEU A 179 -14.92 -10.61 -9.34
C LEU A 179 -14.19 -9.45 -8.63
N ASN A 180 -13.71 -9.71 -7.41
CA ASN A 180 -12.81 -8.80 -6.70
C ASN A 180 -11.56 -8.57 -7.56
N ARG A 181 -11.12 -7.32 -7.68
CA ARG A 181 -9.96 -6.92 -8.47
C ARG A 181 -9.00 -6.09 -7.64
N ILE A 182 -7.70 -6.24 -7.90
CA ILE A 182 -6.72 -5.27 -7.41
C ILE A 182 -6.77 -4.04 -8.31
N ARG A 183 -6.88 -2.90 -7.64
CA ARG A 183 -6.89 -1.56 -8.20
C ARG A 183 -5.58 -0.89 -7.88
N TYR A 184 -5.25 0.12 -8.66
CA TYR A 184 -4.20 1.03 -8.26
C TYR A 184 -4.48 2.47 -8.71
N ALA A 185 -3.91 3.41 -7.97
CA ALA A 185 -3.77 4.81 -8.33
C ALA A 185 -2.30 5.21 -8.27
N THR A 186 -1.97 6.30 -8.97
CA THR A 186 -0.65 6.92 -8.86
C THR A 186 -0.77 8.32 -8.30
N THR A 187 0.12 8.70 -7.39
CA THR A 187 0.18 10.07 -6.86
C THR A 187 1.63 10.53 -6.69
N LYS A 188 1.92 11.77 -7.07
CA LYS A 188 3.23 12.41 -6.79
C LYS A 188 3.30 12.99 -5.39
N THR A 189 2.17 13.09 -4.70
CA THR A 189 2.09 13.74 -3.40
C THR A 189 1.40 12.85 -2.39
N SER A 190 1.81 13.07 -1.16
CA SER A 190 1.21 12.65 0.09
C SER A 190 -0.22 13.11 0.36
N SER A 191 -0.69 14.15 -0.34
CA SER A 191 -1.90 14.86 0.05
C SER A 191 -3.16 14.15 -0.44
N SER A 192 -4.09 13.91 0.49
CA SER A 192 -5.37 13.22 0.26
C SER A 192 -6.29 13.91 -0.77
N SER A 193 -6.04 15.19 -1.08
CA SER A 193 -6.77 15.97 -2.07
C SER A 193 -6.62 15.47 -3.52
N VAL A 194 -5.55 14.73 -3.84
CA VAL A 194 -5.24 14.27 -5.21
C VAL A 194 -5.92 12.95 -5.57
N LEU A 195 -6.18 12.10 -4.57
CA LEU A 195 -6.93 10.85 -4.76
C LEU A 195 -8.42 11.10 -5.09
N ARG A 196 -8.93 12.31 -4.82
CA ARG A 196 -10.30 12.73 -5.15
C ARG A 196 -10.52 13.15 -6.62
N LYS A 197 -9.46 13.51 -7.36
CA LYS A 197 -9.60 14.19 -8.67
C LYS A 197 -8.91 13.51 -9.84
N THR A 198 -8.30 12.36 -9.62
CA THR A 198 -7.59 11.68 -10.70
C THR A 198 -8.59 10.86 -11.49
N THR A 199 -8.90 11.31 -12.71
CA THR A 199 -9.27 10.40 -13.80
C THR A 199 -8.15 9.36 -13.88
N MET A 200 -8.29 8.30 -13.09
CA MET A 200 -7.34 7.21 -13.03
C MET A 200 -7.24 6.65 -14.44
N LEU A 201 -6.02 6.58 -14.97
CA LEU A 201 -5.70 5.54 -15.94
C LEU A 201 -5.74 4.22 -15.18
N LEU A 202 -6.97 3.74 -15.02
CA LEU A 202 -7.42 2.68 -14.16
C LEU A 202 -7.06 1.35 -14.82
N LYS A 203 -5.77 0.98 -14.82
CA LYS A 203 -5.41 -0.35 -15.33
C LYS A 203 -5.74 -1.37 -14.26
N THR A 204 -6.59 -2.32 -14.61
CA THR A 204 -6.80 -3.50 -13.78
C THR A 204 -5.58 -4.39 -13.97
N LEU A 205 -4.83 -4.68 -12.90
CA LEU A 205 -3.93 -5.83 -12.94
C LEU A 205 -4.83 -7.08 -12.81
N ALA A 206 -4.88 -7.90 -13.85
CA ALA A 206 -5.60 -9.17 -13.80
C ALA A 206 -4.79 -10.19 -12.99
N LEU A 207 -4.72 -10.00 -11.67
CA LEU A 207 -4.27 -11.03 -10.75
C LEU A 207 -5.52 -11.65 -10.11
N SER A 208 -5.81 -12.91 -10.43
CA SER A 208 -6.88 -13.67 -9.77
C SER A 208 -6.39 -14.03 -8.37
N ILE A 209 -6.81 -13.24 -7.37
CA ILE A 209 -6.44 -13.46 -5.98
C ILE A 209 -7.57 -14.23 -5.31
N ARG A 210 -7.28 -15.44 -4.81
CA ARG A 210 -8.22 -16.22 -3.99
C ARG A 210 -8.53 -15.44 -2.71
N SER A 211 -9.76 -15.54 -2.21
CA SER A 211 -10.31 -14.73 -1.11
C SER A 211 -9.42 -14.64 0.14
N SER A 212 -8.56 -15.62 0.40
CA SER A 212 -7.65 -15.68 1.56
C SER A 212 -6.49 -14.68 1.52
N CYS A 213 -6.03 -14.27 0.34
CA CYS A 213 -4.89 -13.33 0.19
C CYS A 213 -5.30 -11.85 0.29
N ILE A 214 -6.61 -11.55 0.39
CA ILE A 214 -7.12 -10.19 0.58
C ILE A 214 -6.92 -9.72 2.04
N TRP A 215 -6.60 -10.63 2.97
CA TRP A 215 -6.72 -10.39 4.42
C TRP A 215 -5.44 -9.96 5.14
N ALA A 216 -4.33 -9.69 4.45
CA ALA A 216 -3.08 -9.34 5.12
C ALA A 216 -2.33 -8.22 4.40
N SER A 217 -2.49 -7.00 4.91
CA SER A 217 -1.50 -5.93 4.72
C SER A 217 -0.99 -5.54 6.10
N GLN A 218 0.21 -6.04 6.44
CA GLN A 218 0.99 -5.56 7.57
C GLN A 218 2.34 -5.13 7.04
N ALA A 219 2.74 -3.89 7.34
CA ALA A 219 4.04 -3.36 6.93
C ALA A 219 5.02 -3.43 8.10
N ILE A 220 6.20 -4.01 7.84
CA ILE A 220 7.38 -3.93 8.71
C ILE A 220 8.35 -2.95 8.06
N CYS A 221 8.65 -1.84 8.73
CA CYS A 221 9.62 -0.84 8.27
C CYS A 221 10.91 -0.90 9.09
N SER A 222 12.08 -0.93 8.47
CA SER A 222 13.36 -0.79 9.20
C SER A 222 13.59 0.67 9.60
N LEU A 223 14.03 0.87 10.85
CA LEU A 223 14.29 2.18 11.44
C LEU A 223 15.79 2.53 11.38
N PRO A 224 16.17 3.66 10.76
CA PRO A 224 17.56 4.09 10.72
C PRO A 224 18.03 4.54 12.11
N LYS A 225 19.33 4.46 12.37
CA LYS A 225 19.97 5.08 13.54
C LYS A 225 19.82 6.61 13.43
N GLU A 226 18.86 7.19 14.14
CA GLU A 226 18.76 8.65 14.22
C GLU A 226 20.02 9.22 14.89
N ARG A 227 20.51 10.35 14.37
CA ARG A 227 21.53 11.16 15.05
C ARG A 227 20.90 11.67 16.33
N ASP A 228 21.50 11.30 17.46
CA ASP A 228 21.16 11.66 18.84
C ASP A 228 20.21 12.86 18.97
N CYS A 229 18.99 12.60 19.45
CA CYS A 229 18.13 13.56 20.13
C CYS A 229 18.19 13.27 21.62
#